data_AF-A0A4R7T8B8-F1
#
_entry.id   AF-A0A4R7T8B8-F1
#
_cell.length_a   1.000
_cell.length_b   1.000
_cell.length_c   1.000
_cell.angle_alpha   90.00
_cell.angle_beta   90.00
_cell.angle_gamma   90.00
#
_symmetry.space_group_name_H-M   'P 1'
#
loop_
_entity.id
_entity.type
_entity.pdbx_description
1 polymer ?
#
loop_
_entity_poly.entity_id
_entity_poly.type
_entity_poly.pdbx_seq_one_letter_code
_entity_poly.pdbx_strand_id
1 'polypeptide(L)'
;MKSSADVQAAAVIDGCTVRLVDPERVAAVNARMPSEQDVVDTSDVFGLLGDPRRLKLLVALLDGELCVCDLAAVTGMSESATSHALRLLRAHRVVSVRRDGRMAYYRLDDAHVRMLVDLAVAHTEHTDAIHPERSHAERSSHPEHGSRSEHGSRRERH
;
A
#
# COMPACT_ATOMS: atom_id res chain seq x y z
N MET A 1 22.12 27.05 42.66
CA MET A 1 21.46 26.10 43.57
C MET A 1 19.94 26.22 43.45
N LYS A 2 19.29 25.33 42.67
CA LYS A 2 17.86 24.94 42.69
C LYS A 2 17.82 23.55 41.99
N SER A 3 18.00 22.43 42.70
CA SER A 3 16.97 21.51 43.26
C SER A 3 15.88 21.19 42.24
N SER A 4 15.98 20.08 41.49
CA SER A 4 15.60 18.69 41.85
C SER A 4 14.10 18.46 41.96
N ALA A 5 13.66 17.39 41.27
CA ALA A 5 12.35 16.74 41.28
C ALA A 5 11.25 17.42 40.43
N ASP A 6 10.90 16.78 39.31
CA ASP A 6 9.61 16.08 39.20
C ASP A 6 9.50 15.39 37.83
N VAL A 7 9.73 14.08 37.82
CA VAL A 7 9.40 13.18 36.70
C VAL A 7 8.27 12.29 37.17
N GLN A 8 7.02 12.61 36.84
CA GLN A 8 5.96 11.61 36.77
C GLN A 8 4.69 12.09 36.05
N ALA A 9 4.32 11.41 34.97
CA ALA A 9 2.97 10.92 34.75
C ALA A 9 3.01 9.82 33.67
N ALA A 10 2.53 8.64 34.03
CA ALA A 10 2.67 7.37 33.33
C ALA A 10 1.42 7.02 32.52
N ALA A 11 1.57 6.55 31.28
CA ALA A 11 0.51 5.83 30.55
C ALA A 11 0.73 4.31 30.65
N VAL A 12 -0.32 3.59 31.07
CA VAL A 12 -0.36 2.17 31.46
C VAL A 12 -0.09 1.24 30.27
N ILE A 13 0.87 0.34 30.43
CA ILE A 13 1.00 -0.87 29.60
C ILE A 13 1.10 -2.05 30.56
N ASP A 14 0.23 -3.03 30.33
CA ASP A 14 -0.01 -4.21 31.15
C ASP A 14 1.26 -5.07 31.27
N GLY A 15 1.70 -5.32 32.52
CA GLY A 15 2.75 -6.31 32.82
C GLY A 15 4.16 -5.83 33.19
N CYS A 16 4.37 -4.64 33.76
CA CYS A 16 5.70 -4.25 34.28
C CYS A 16 5.62 -3.66 35.71
N THR A 17 6.11 -4.42 36.70
CA THR A 17 6.01 -4.11 38.15
C THR A 17 6.96 -3.00 38.62
N VAL A 18 7.92 -2.57 37.80
CA VAL A 18 8.78 -1.41 38.06
C VAL A 18 9.01 -0.66 36.74
N ARG A 19 8.60 0.61 36.67
CA ARG A 19 8.95 1.48 35.55
C ARG A 19 10.38 2.00 35.70
N LEU A 20 11.36 1.16 35.37
CA LEU A 20 12.74 1.61 35.21
C LEU A 20 12.93 2.11 33.79
N VAL A 21 12.93 3.43 33.63
CA VAL A 21 13.44 4.06 32.41
C VAL A 21 14.95 4.12 32.54
N ASP A 22 15.67 3.47 31.62
CA ASP A 22 17.13 3.59 31.51
C ASP A 22 17.47 4.92 30.82
N PRO A 23 17.93 5.94 31.56
CA PRO A 23 18.10 7.29 31.01
C PRO A 23 19.23 7.36 29.98
N GLU A 24 20.28 6.55 30.15
CA GLU A 24 21.42 6.51 29.21
C GLU A 24 20.97 5.91 27.89
N ARG A 25 20.20 4.82 27.93
CA ARG A 25 19.64 4.19 26.74
C ARG A 25 18.63 5.09 26.03
N VAL A 26 17.76 5.77 26.77
CA VAL A 26 16.78 6.72 26.20
C VAL A 26 17.49 7.89 25.53
N ALA A 27 18.49 8.50 26.18
CA ALA A 27 19.27 9.58 25.58
C ALA A 27 19.97 9.13 24.29
N ALA A 28 20.58 7.94 24.29
CA ALA A 28 21.24 7.38 23.11
C ALA A 28 20.26 7.10 21.96
N VAL A 29 19.05 6.63 22.24
CA VAL A 29 18.01 6.41 21.21
C VAL A 29 17.49 7.74 20.69
N ASN A 30 17.12 8.68 21.56
CA ASN A 30 16.64 10.01 21.15
C ASN A 30 17.64 10.75 20.26
N ALA A 31 18.95 10.58 20.49
CA ALA A 31 19.99 11.15 19.65
C ALA A 31 20.04 10.57 18.22
N ARG A 32 19.49 9.36 17.99
CA ARG A 32 19.40 8.71 16.67
C ARG A 32 17.99 8.78 16.06
N MET A 33 17.00 9.25 16.81
CA MET A 33 15.63 9.35 16.30
C MET A 33 15.57 10.37 15.16
N PRO A 34 14.76 10.12 14.12
CA PRO A 34 14.44 11.15 13.14
C PRO A 34 13.77 12.35 13.82
N SER A 35 13.76 13.50 13.15
CA SER A 35 12.98 14.63 13.64
C SER A 35 11.49 14.30 13.66
N GLU A 36 10.71 14.97 14.50
CA GLU A 36 9.24 14.78 14.52
C GLU A 36 8.62 15.02 13.14
N GLN A 37 9.14 15.97 12.37
CA GLN A 37 8.70 16.23 11.00
C GLN A 37 9.00 15.06 10.07
N ASP A 38 10.21 14.48 10.13
CA ASP A 38 10.55 13.32 9.31
C ASP A 38 9.65 12.12 9.63
N VAL A 39 9.28 11.94 10.90
CA VAL A 39 8.35 10.88 11.33
C VAL A 39 6.95 11.12 10.76
N VAL A 40 6.45 12.36 10.78
CA VAL A 40 5.15 12.72 10.19
C VAL A 40 5.17 12.49 8.68
N ASP A 41 6.19 12.99 7.98
CA ASP A 41 6.32 12.84 6.53
C ASP A 41 6.40 11.35 6.13
N THR A 42 7.14 10.55 6.89
CA THR A 42 7.24 9.10 6.69
C THR A 42 5.89 8.41 6.94
N SER A 43 5.17 8.81 7.98
CA SER A 43 3.83 8.29 8.30
C SER A 43 2.83 8.60 7.18
N ASP A 44 2.87 9.80 6.61
CA ASP A 44 2.01 10.18 5.50
C ASP A 44 2.26 9.27 4.29
N VAL A 45 3.54 9.03 3.94
CA VAL A 45 3.93 8.09 2.87
C VAL A 45 3.35 6.69 3.15
N PHE A 46 3.53 6.14 4.35
CA PHE A 46 2.95 4.84 4.68
C PHE A 46 1.41 4.84 4.63
N GLY A 47 0.77 5.94 5.04
CA GLY A 47 -0.67 6.13 4.90
C GLY A 47 -1.15 6.11 3.44
N LEU A 48 -0.31 6.50 2.48
CA LEU A 48 -0.59 6.35 1.05
C LEU A 48 -0.48 4.90 0.58
N LEU A 49 0.60 4.23 0.99
CA LEU A 49 0.90 2.84 0.62
C LEU A 49 -0.08 1.84 1.23
N GLY A 50 -0.67 2.16 2.38
CA GLY A 50 -1.57 1.28 3.13
C GLY A 50 -2.98 1.09 2.54
N ASP A 51 -3.38 1.84 1.51
CA ASP A 51 -4.67 1.60 0.84
C ASP A 51 -4.54 0.53 -0.25
N PRO A 52 -5.41 -0.50 -0.26
CA PRO A 52 -5.31 -1.60 -1.21
C PRO A 52 -5.37 -1.19 -2.69
N ARG A 53 -6.13 -0.15 -3.05
CA ARG A 53 -6.27 0.26 -4.46
C ARG A 53 -5.01 0.97 -4.93
N ARG A 54 -4.44 1.85 -4.10
CA ARG A 54 -3.16 2.50 -4.36
C ARG A 54 -2.03 1.47 -4.42
N LEU A 55 -2.01 0.50 -3.51
CA LEU A 55 -0.99 -0.55 -3.51
C LEU A 55 -1.02 -1.38 -4.80
N LYS A 56 -2.21 -1.74 -5.31
CA LYS A 56 -2.34 -2.41 -6.62
C LYS A 56 -1.71 -1.62 -7.77
N LEU A 57 -1.91 -0.30 -7.79
CA LEU A 57 -1.27 0.57 -8.81
C LEU A 57 0.26 0.55 -8.68
N LEU A 58 0.78 0.61 -7.45
CA LEU A 58 2.22 0.63 -7.20
C LEU A 58 2.88 -0.70 -7.56
N VAL A 59 2.23 -1.82 -7.25
CA VAL A 59 2.69 -3.16 -7.65
C VAL A 59 2.71 -3.29 -9.17
N ALA A 60 1.67 -2.80 -9.88
CA ALA A 60 1.67 -2.80 -11.35
C ALA A 60 2.82 -1.97 -11.95
N LEU A 61 3.24 -0.89 -11.27
CA LEU A 61 4.37 -0.05 -11.69
C LEU A 61 5.75 -0.65 -11.37
N LEU A 62 5.83 -1.80 -10.68
CA LEU A 62 7.10 -2.53 -10.50
C LEU A 62 7.61 -3.12 -11.83
N ASP A 63 6.68 -3.47 -12.73
CA ASP A 63 6.96 -4.06 -14.05
C ASP A 63 7.35 -3.02 -15.11
N GLY A 64 7.28 -1.72 -14.79
CA GLY A 64 7.72 -0.64 -15.67
C GLY A 64 6.77 0.55 -15.72
N GLU A 65 6.96 1.40 -16.73
CA GLU A 65 6.10 2.56 -16.94
C GLU A 65 4.79 2.16 -17.67
N LEU A 66 3.65 2.61 -17.14
CA LEU A 66 2.32 2.27 -17.67
C LEU A 66 1.45 3.51 -17.83
N CYS A 67 0.54 3.52 -18.80
CA CYS A 67 -0.40 4.62 -18.95
C CYS A 67 -1.63 4.44 -18.04
N VAL A 68 -2.47 5.47 -17.92
CA VAL A 68 -3.69 5.42 -17.10
C VAL A 68 -4.63 4.30 -17.53
N CYS A 69 -4.76 4.06 -18.83
CA CYS A 69 -5.62 3.02 -19.38
C CYS A 69 -5.12 1.62 -19.00
N ASP A 70 -3.80 1.39 -19.12
CA ASP A 70 -3.17 0.12 -18.72
C ASP A 70 -3.35 -0.13 -17.22
N LEU A 71 -3.07 0.89 -16.40
CA LEU A 71 -3.23 0.80 -14.95
C LEU A 71 -4.70 0.56 -14.55
N ALA A 72 -5.65 1.20 -15.21
CA ALA A 72 -7.07 0.97 -14.99
C ALA A 72 -7.46 -0.48 -15.33
N ALA A 73 -6.98 -0.99 -16.46
CA ALA A 73 -7.23 -2.37 -16.89
C ALA A 73 -6.61 -3.40 -15.94
N VAL A 74 -5.35 -3.22 -15.54
CA VAL A 74 -4.63 -4.14 -14.63
C VAL A 74 -5.27 -4.14 -13.23
N THR A 75 -5.65 -2.97 -12.72
CA THR A 75 -6.20 -2.86 -11.35
C THR A 75 -7.69 -3.11 -11.25
N GLY A 76 -8.41 -3.19 -12.39
CA GLY A 76 -9.86 -3.29 -12.44
C GLY A 76 -10.58 -2.02 -11.98
N MET A 77 -9.88 -0.88 -11.99
CA MET A 77 -10.39 0.43 -11.57
C MET A 77 -10.90 1.21 -12.78
N SER A 78 -11.81 2.17 -12.55
CA SER A 78 -12.15 3.14 -13.60
C SER A 78 -10.98 4.09 -13.86
N GLU A 79 -10.86 4.63 -15.08
CA GLU A 79 -9.81 5.61 -15.41
C GLU A 79 -9.87 6.87 -14.54
N SER A 80 -11.08 7.27 -14.13
CA SER A 80 -11.29 8.39 -13.21
C SER A 80 -10.72 8.10 -11.81
N ALA A 81 -11.02 6.92 -11.26
CA ALA A 81 -10.47 6.49 -9.96
C ALA A 81 -8.95 6.34 -10.02
N THR A 82 -8.43 5.79 -11.11
CA THR A 82 -6.99 5.62 -11.37
C THR A 82 -6.29 6.97 -11.45
N SER A 83 -6.83 7.91 -12.23
CA SER A 83 -6.28 9.27 -12.34
C SER A 83 -6.28 10.01 -11.01
N HIS A 84 -7.32 9.85 -10.19
CA HIS A 84 -7.39 10.45 -8.86
C HIS A 84 -6.31 9.88 -7.94
N ALA A 85 -6.17 8.55 -7.88
CA ALA A 85 -5.14 7.89 -7.10
C ALA A 85 -3.72 8.30 -7.55
N LEU A 86 -3.46 8.34 -8.86
CA LEU A 86 -2.17 8.76 -9.41
C LEU A 86 -1.85 10.23 -9.14
N ARG A 87 -2.85 11.11 -9.13
CA ARG A 87 -2.66 12.52 -8.74
C ARG A 87 -2.21 12.63 -7.29
N LEU A 88 -2.83 11.86 -6.39
CA LEU A 88 -2.46 11.84 -4.98
C LEU A 88 -1.06 11.25 -4.78
N LEU A 89 -0.76 10.09 -5.38
CA LEU A 89 0.57 9.47 -5.32
C LEU A 89 1.67 10.39 -5.88
N ARG A 90 1.37 11.16 -6.94
CA ARG A 90 2.30 12.14 -7.50
C ARG A 90 2.51 13.34 -6.57
N ALA A 91 1.49 13.80 -5.86
CA ALA A 91 1.60 14.92 -4.92
C ALA A 91 2.58 14.60 -3.78
N HIS A 92 2.66 13.33 -3.39
CA HIS A 92 3.58 12.83 -2.35
C HIS A 92 4.87 12.21 -2.91
N ARG A 93 5.21 12.47 -4.19
CA ARG A 93 6.43 11.98 -4.85
C ARG A 93 6.62 10.45 -4.76
N VAL A 94 5.52 9.70 -4.78
CA VAL A 94 5.56 8.22 -4.85
C VAL A 94 5.66 7.75 -6.30
N VAL A 95 5.07 8.52 -7.23
CA VAL A 95 5.11 8.26 -8.67
C VAL A 95 5.50 9.50 -9.45
N SER A 96 6.24 9.29 -10.54
CA SER A 96 6.55 10.31 -11.54
C SER A 96 5.75 10.07 -12.82
N VAL A 97 5.59 11.13 -13.63
CA VAL A 97 4.86 11.09 -14.89
C VAL A 97 5.74 11.59 -16.03
N ARG A 98 5.78 10.84 -17.12
CA ARG A 98 6.39 11.19 -18.39
C ARG A 98 5.29 11.35 -19.43
N ARG A 99 5.32 12.43 -20.22
CA ARG A 99 4.40 12.60 -21.34
C ARG A 99 5.07 12.19 -22.64
N ASP A 100 4.37 11.39 -23.43
CA ASP A 100 4.79 10.98 -24.76
C ASP A 100 3.64 11.26 -25.73
N GLY A 101 3.77 12.35 -26.49
CA GLY A 101 2.70 12.89 -27.31
C GLY A 101 1.45 13.21 -26.48
N ARG A 102 0.36 12.48 -26.74
CA ARG A 102 -0.93 12.63 -26.03
C ARG A 102 -1.06 11.74 -24.78
N MET A 103 -0.14 10.79 -24.59
CA MET A 103 -0.22 9.79 -23.53
C MET A 103 0.62 10.22 -22.33
N ALA A 104 0.13 9.90 -21.12
CA ALA A 104 0.86 10.08 -19.88
C ALA A 104 1.21 8.70 -19.30
N TYR A 105 2.52 8.45 -19.18
CA TYR A 105 3.09 7.24 -18.61
C TYR A 105 3.54 7.52 -17.18
N TYR A 106 3.21 6.62 -16.27
CA TYR A 106 3.53 6.71 -14.86
C TYR A 106 4.56 5.65 -14.51
N ARG A 107 5.45 5.98 -13.58
CA ARG A 107 6.45 5.07 -13.00
C ARG A 107 6.66 5.42 -11.54
N LEU A 108 7.24 4.52 -10.75
CA LEU A 108 7.67 4.85 -9.39
C LEU A 108 8.70 5.99 -9.42
N ASP A 109 8.65 6.89 -8.43
CA ASP A 109 9.45 8.12 -8.45
C ASP A 109 10.95 7.83 -8.35
N ASP A 110 11.34 6.92 -7.45
CA ASP A 110 12.74 6.55 -7.23
C ASP A 110 12.93 5.06 -6.89
N ALA A 111 14.20 4.69 -6.70
CA ALA A 111 14.59 3.33 -6.33
C ALA A 111 14.16 2.93 -4.92
N HIS A 112 14.03 3.89 -3.98
CA HIS A 112 13.62 3.61 -2.61
C HIS A 112 12.16 3.19 -2.55
N VAL A 113 11.26 3.90 -3.25
CA VAL A 113 9.85 3.52 -3.37
C VAL A 113 9.73 2.14 -4.00
N ARG A 114 10.51 1.86 -5.04
CA ARG A 114 10.55 0.54 -5.67
C ARG A 114 10.96 -0.56 -4.69
N MET A 115 12.07 -0.38 -3.99
CA MET A 115 12.54 -1.34 -2.98
C MET A 115 11.52 -1.54 -1.86
N LEU A 116 10.86 -0.48 -1.41
CA LEU A 116 9.86 -0.55 -0.36
C LEU A 116 8.65 -1.40 -0.76
N VAL A 117 8.10 -1.17 -1.96
CA VAL A 117 6.95 -1.93 -2.46
C VAL A 117 7.34 -3.38 -2.73
N ASP A 118 8.49 -3.61 -3.37
CA ASP A 118 9.02 -4.94 -3.69
C ASP A 118 9.26 -5.77 -2.40
N LEU A 119 9.92 -5.17 -1.41
CA LEU A 119 10.15 -5.82 -0.11
C LEU A 119 8.84 -6.07 0.64
N ALA A 120 7.87 -5.15 0.58
CA ALA A 120 6.58 -5.33 1.23
C ALA A 120 5.80 -6.52 0.63
N VAL A 121 5.82 -6.67 -0.69
CA VAL A 121 5.21 -7.82 -1.38
C VAL A 121 5.92 -9.11 -1.00
N ALA A 122 7.26 -9.16 -1.14
CA ALA A 122 8.05 -10.35 -0.79
C ALA A 122 7.87 -10.74 0.68
N HIS A 123 7.76 -9.75 1.58
CA HIS A 123 7.51 -9.99 3.00
C HIS A 123 6.18 -10.71 3.24
N THR A 124 5.11 -10.36 2.51
CA THR A 124 3.81 -11.05 2.61
C THR A 124 3.79 -12.42 1.95
N GLU A 125 4.66 -12.68 0.97
CA GLU A 125 4.79 -14.00 0.33
C GLU A 125 5.59 -14.98 1.19
N HIS A 126 6.53 -14.49 1.99
CA HIS A 126 7.40 -15.31 2.84
C HIS A 126 6.98 -15.36 4.32
N THR A 127 6.14 -14.43 4.77
CA THR A 127 5.62 -14.39 6.14
C THR A 127 4.19 -14.92 6.12
N ASP A 128 4.04 -16.23 6.40
CA ASP A 128 2.73 -16.82 6.68
C ASP A 128 2.05 -16.01 7.80
N ALA A 129 1.07 -15.19 7.41
CA ALA A 129 0.12 -14.47 8.25
C ALA A 129 0.64 -13.36 9.19
N ILE A 130 0.60 -12.11 8.70
CA ILE A 130 0.40 -10.91 9.56
C ILE A 130 -1.11 -10.62 9.78
N HIS A 131 -2.01 -11.35 9.12
CA HIS A 131 -3.45 -11.24 9.34
C HIS A 131 -4.06 -12.56 9.84
N PRO A 132 -4.21 -12.76 11.16
CA PRO A 132 -4.91 -13.94 11.70
C PRO A 132 -6.40 -13.99 11.31
N GLU A 133 -7.00 -12.89 10.82
CA GLU A 133 -8.44 -12.80 10.55
C GLU A 133 -8.83 -12.90 9.05
N ARG A 134 -7.88 -13.12 8.13
CA ARG A 134 -8.20 -13.27 6.68
C ARG A 134 -8.18 -14.71 6.17
N SER A 135 -8.26 -15.70 7.05
CA SER A 135 -8.52 -17.07 6.62
C SER A 135 -10.04 -17.31 6.57
N HIS A 136 -10.56 -17.59 5.37
CA HIS A 136 -11.95 -17.99 5.05
C HIS A 136 -13.02 -16.91 4.84
N ALA A 137 -12.86 -16.10 3.79
CA ALA A 137 -13.98 -15.72 2.93
C ALA A 137 -13.44 -15.48 1.52
N GLU A 138 -14.19 -15.86 0.48
CA GLU A 138 -13.84 -15.67 -0.95
C GLU A 138 -12.91 -16.73 -1.57
N ARG A 139 -13.30 -18.01 -1.45
CA ARG A 139 -12.97 -19.03 -2.45
C ARG A 139 -14.20 -19.65 -3.12
N SER A 140 -15.31 -18.92 -3.21
CA SER A 140 -16.54 -19.43 -3.81
C SER A 140 -17.43 -18.33 -4.39
N SER A 141 -17.17 -17.96 -5.65
CA SER A 141 -18.18 -17.52 -6.63
C SER A 141 -17.53 -17.17 -7.97
N HIS A 142 -16.94 -18.16 -8.65
CA HIS A 142 -16.82 -18.09 -10.10
C HIS A 142 -18.19 -18.42 -10.71
N PRO A 143 -18.78 -17.57 -11.56
CA PRO A 143 -20.00 -17.90 -12.28
C PRO A 143 -19.67 -18.88 -13.42
N GLU A 144 -20.40 -19.98 -13.49
CA GLU A 144 -20.34 -20.90 -14.62
C GLU A 144 -20.83 -20.19 -15.89
N HIS A 145 -19.94 -20.00 -16.86
CA HIS A 145 -20.31 -19.59 -18.21
C HIS A 145 -20.98 -20.78 -18.92
N GLY A 146 -22.31 -20.85 -18.82
CA GLY A 146 -23.15 -21.69 -19.66
C GLY A 146 -23.30 -21.10 -21.06
N SER A 147 -22.34 -21.37 -21.94
CA SER A 147 -22.49 -21.14 -23.38
C SER A 147 -23.05 -22.39 -24.06
N ARG A 148 -24.35 -22.40 -24.36
CA ARG A 148 -24.93 -23.25 -25.43
C ARG A 148 -26.08 -22.52 -26.11
N SER A 149 -25.70 -21.75 -27.12
CA SER A 149 -26.58 -21.33 -28.21
C SER A 149 -26.65 -22.50 -29.20
N GLU A 150 -27.79 -23.18 -29.26
CA GLU A 150 -28.18 -23.99 -30.42
C GLU A 150 -29.47 -23.39 -30.99
N HIS A 151 -29.29 -22.48 -31.93
CA HIS A 151 -30.34 -21.92 -32.77
C HIS A 151 -30.43 -22.76 -34.05
N GLY A 152 -31.60 -23.37 -34.27
CA GLY A 152 -32.25 -23.46 -35.59
C GLY A 152 -31.69 -24.42 -36.64
N SER A 153 -32.25 -25.63 -36.73
CA SER A 153 -32.41 -26.35 -38.01
C SER A 153 -33.81 -26.98 -38.01
N ARG A 154 -34.79 -26.32 -38.63
CA ARG A 154 -35.21 -26.46 -40.03
C ARG A 154 -36.30 -27.51 -40.19
N ARG A 155 -37.50 -26.99 -40.45
CA ARG A 155 -38.70 -27.70 -40.91
C ARG A 155 -38.47 -28.19 -42.35
N GLU A 156 -38.81 -29.44 -42.65
CA GLU A 156 -39.23 -29.97 -43.96
C GLU A 156 -39.76 -31.40 -43.72
N ARG A 157 -41.08 -31.57 -43.53
CA ARG A 157 -42.06 -32.03 -44.54
C ARG A 157 -41.68 -33.34 -45.23
N HIS A 158 -42.33 -34.43 -44.83
CA HIS A 158 -43.03 -35.35 -45.72
C HIS A 158 -44.07 -36.17 -44.97
#